data_AF-A0A430I118-F1
#
_entry.id   AF-A0A430I118-F1
#
_cell.length_a   1.000
_cell.length_b   1.000
_cell.length_c   1.000
_cell.angle_alpha   90.00
_cell.angle_beta   90.00
_cell.angle_gamma   90.00
#
_symmetry.space_group_name_H-M   'P 1'
#
loop_
_entity.id
_entity.type
_entity.pdbx_description
1 polymer ?
#
loop_
_entity_poly.entity_id
_entity_poly.type
_entity_poly.pdbx_seq_one_letter_code
_entity_poly.pdbx_strand_id
1 'polypeptide(L)'
;MNQTLTTDTVERVIRASPEDIYAIVSDITRTPELSPEVIRARWIRGATGPEVGARFLAINSLGRIWTWPNLPVVITAEPGREFAISRTEPFFGTLEWRYECLPQGELTTLVRESYTVTRPLTRVAWFIIEKLIGSTDRAGELRSGMATTLGRLAELVEAPVPPPES
;
A
#
# COMPACT_ATOMS: atom_id res chain seq x y z
N MET A 1 5.29 19.82 -17.45
CA MET A 1 6.54 19.35 -16.80
C MET A 1 6.29 17.92 -16.38
N ASN A 2 6.95 16.94 -16.99
CA ASN A 2 6.74 15.55 -16.63
C ASN A 2 7.33 15.33 -15.24
N GLN A 3 6.49 15.07 -14.24
CA GLN A 3 6.96 14.65 -12.92
C GLN A 3 7.85 13.42 -13.07
N THR A 4 8.90 13.32 -12.26
CA THR A 4 9.69 12.08 -12.17
C THR A 4 9.22 11.33 -10.93
N LEU A 5 8.51 10.23 -11.14
CA LEU A 5 8.08 9.34 -10.07
C LEU A 5 9.26 8.41 -9.73
N THR A 6 9.88 8.59 -8.58
CA THR A 6 11.03 7.78 -8.13
C THR A 6 10.72 7.07 -6.81
N THR A 7 10.41 7.81 -5.77
CA THR A 7 10.09 7.29 -4.43
C THR A 7 9.36 8.37 -3.64
N ASP A 8 8.50 7.94 -2.72
CA ASP A 8 7.98 8.79 -1.65
C ASP A 8 7.67 7.94 -0.42
N THR A 9 7.54 8.60 0.73
CA THR A 9 7.30 7.99 2.03
C THR A 9 6.33 8.85 2.84
N VAL A 10 5.40 8.19 3.52
CA VAL A 10 4.49 8.77 4.52
C VAL A 10 4.59 7.96 5.81
N GLU A 11 4.50 8.63 6.94
CA GLU A 11 4.59 8.02 8.26
C GLU A 11 3.41 8.42 9.14
N ARG A 12 3.00 7.53 10.03
CA ARG A 12 1.98 7.78 11.04
C ARG A 12 2.28 6.99 12.31
N VAL A 13 2.17 7.64 13.47
CA VAL A 13 2.14 6.95 14.76
C VAL A 13 0.74 6.37 14.99
N ILE A 14 0.67 5.08 15.30
CA ILE A 14 -0.57 4.34 15.52
C ILE A 14 -0.52 3.69 16.91
N ARG A 15 -1.59 3.84 17.69
CA ARG A 15 -1.75 3.22 19.02
C ARG A 15 -2.16 1.74 18.93
N ALA A 16 -1.27 0.93 18.38
CA ALA A 16 -1.40 -0.52 18.33
C ALA A 16 -0.01 -1.20 18.37
N SER A 17 -0.01 -2.50 18.68
CA SER A 17 1.18 -3.34 18.60
C SER A 17 1.65 -3.46 17.14
N PRO A 18 2.96 -3.63 16.90
CA PRO A 18 3.46 -3.84 15.56
C PRO A 18 2.94 -5.16 14.95
N GLU A 19 2.62 -6.16 15.76
CA GLU A 19 2.03 -7.43 15.34
C GLU A 19 0.60 -7.24 14.78
N ASP A 20 -0.24 -6.46 15.45
CA ASP A 20 -1.60 -6.17 15.01
C ASP A 20 -1.59 -5.40 13.69
N ILE A 21 -0.71 -4.39 13.60
CA ILE A 21 -0.51 -3.60 12.38
C ILE A 21 -0.05 -4.52 11.24
N TYR A 22 0.97 -5.34 11.48
CA TYR A 22 1.50 -6.28 10.49
C TYR A 22 0.42 -7.24 9.99
N ALA A 23 -0.40 -7.79 10.90
CA ALA A 23 -1.46 -8.73 10.55
C ALA A 23 -2.45 -8.12 9.54
N ILE A 24 -2.74 -6.80 9.63
CA ILE A 24 -3.62 -6.14 8.66
C ILE A 24 -2.91 -5.89 7.33
N VAL A 25 -1.72 -5.28 7.36
CA VAL A 25 -1.05 -4.86 6.10
C VAL A 25 -0.53 -6.04 5.28
N SER A 26 -0.20 -7.16 5.93
CA SER A 26 0.26 -8.39 5.27
C SER A 26 -0.89 -9.27 4.74
N ASP A 27 -2.11 -9.12 5.29
CA ASP A 27 -3.28 -9.76 4.72
C ASP A 27 -3.79 -8.96 3.51
N ILE A 28 -3.30 -9.35 2.33
CA ILE A 28 -3.70 -8.73 1.06
C ILE A 28 -5.22 -8.78 0.84
N THR A 29 -5.97 -9.68 1.47
CA THR A 29 -7.43 -9.75 1.28
C THR A 29 -8.16 -8.57 1.92
N ARG A 30 -7.50 -7.93 2.89
CA ARG A 30 -7.95 -6.71 3.59
C ARG A 30 -7.47 -5.42 2.95
N THR A 31 -6.62 -5.48 1.92
CA THR A 31 -6.19 -4.27 1.18
C THR A 31 -7.35 -3.36 0.73
N PRO A 32 -8.54 -3.85 0.33
CA PRO A 32 -9.69 -3.00 0.01
C PRO A 32 -10.23 -2.15 1.18
N GLU A 33 -9.98 -2.55 2.43
CA GLU A 33 -10.33 -1.75 3.62
C GLU A 33 -9.38 -0.57 3.78
N LEU A 34 -8.13 -0.70 3.31
CA LEU A 34 -7.08 0.29 3.47
C LEU A 34 -6.97 1.20 2.24
N SER A 35 -6.78 0.62 1.06
CA SER A 35 -6.49 1.36 -0.16
C SER A 35 -7.75 1.95 -0.80
N PRO A 36 -7.74 3.21 -1.24
CA PRO A 36 -8.86 3.78 -2.01
C PRO A 36 -8.96 3.20 -3.43
N GLU A 37 -7.90 2.57 -3.95
CA GLU A 37 -7.83 2.12 -5.35
C GLU A 37 -8.12 0.62 -5.51
N VAL A 38 -8.04 -0.20 -4.46
CA VAL A 38 -8.19 -1.67 -4.58
C VAL A 38 -9.61 -2.10 -4.21
N ILE A 39 -10.30 -2.79 -5.12
CA ILE A 39 -11.67 -3.27 -4.90
C ILE A 39 -11.68 -4.67 -4.27
N ARG A 40 -10.75 -5.51 -4.71
CA ARG A 40 -10.67 -6.91 -4.28
C ARG A 40 -9.26 -7.43 -4.45
N ALA A 41 -8.82 -8.24 -3.50
CA ALA A 41 -7.59 -9.00 -3.64
C ALA A 41 -7.76 -10.43 -3.12
N ARG A 42 -7.02 -11.37 -3.71
CA ARG A 42 -7.00 -12.78 -3.29
C ARG A 42 -5.69 -13.45 -3.64
N TRP A 43 -5.24 -14.36 -2.79
CA TRP A 43 -4.07 -15.19 -3.06
C TRP A 43 -4.32 -16.10 -4.27
N ILE A 44 -3.25 -16.38 -5.02
CA ILE A 44 -3.28 -17.24 -6.21
C ILE A 44 -2.04 -18.13 -6.26
N ARG A 45 -2.01 -19.08 -7.21
CA ARG A 45 -0.86 -19.98 -7.44
C ARG A 45 -0.47 -20.78 -6.19
N GLY A 46 -1.48 -21.21 -5.42
CA GLY A 46 -1.29 -22.04 -4.23
C GLY A 46 -0.92 -21.27 -2.96
N ALA A 47 -0.68 -19.95 -3.04
CA ALA A 47 -0.45 -19.14 -1.85
C ALA A 47 -1.73 -19.07 -1.00
N THR A 48 -1.56 -19.09 0.32
CA THR A 48 -2.63 -18.95 1.32
C THR A 48 -2.38 -17.83 2.31
N GLY A 49 -1.23 -17.17 2.24
CA GLY A 49 -0.82 -16.14 3.18
C GLY A 49 0.44 -15.37 2.73
N PRO A 50 0.90 -14.43 3.56
CA PRO A 50 2.01 -13.55 3.26
C PRO A 50 3.36 -14.26 3.43
N GLU A 51 3.84 -14.87 2.36
CA GLU A 51 5.18 -15.47 2.29
C GLU A 51 5.96 -14.85 1.14
N VAL A 52 7.28 -14.73 1.27
CA VAL A 52 8.14 -14.23 0.18
C VAL A 52 7.94 -15.11 -1.07
N GLY A 53 7.68 -14.48 -2.21
CA GLY A 53 7.37 -15.16 -3.47
C GLY A 53 5.88 -15.48 -3.66
N ALA A 54 5.05 -15.37 -2.62
CA ALA A 54 3.60 -15.53 -2.74
C ALA A 54 3.03 -14.48 -3.70
N ARG A 55 2.05 -14.89 -4.50
CA ARG A 55 1.38 -14.00 -5.47
C ARG A 55 -0.08 -13.89 -5.18
N PHE A 56 -0.63 -12.73 -5.52
CA PHE A 56 -2.05 -12.46 -5.40
C PHE A 56 -2.56 -11.74 -6.65
N LEU A 57 -3.85 -11.88 -6.90
CA LEU A 57 -4.59 -11.06 -7.85
C LEU A 57 -5.17 -9.87 -7.08
N ALA A 58 -4.90 -8.65 -7.55
CA ALA A 58 -5.54 -7.43 -7.07
C ALA A 58 -6.33 -6.78 -8.22
N ILE A 59 -7.58 -6.42 -7.98
CA ILE A 59 -8.41 -5.67 -8.91
C ILE A 59 -8.42 -4.21 -8.46
N ASN A 60 -7.83 -3.32 -9.25
CA ASN A 60 -7.87 -1.90 -8.96
C ASN A 60 -9.01 -1.22 -9.70
N SER A 61 -9.41 -0.06 -9.19
CA SER A 61 -10.29 0.90 -9.80
C SER A 61 -9.63 2.26 -9.85
N LEU A 62 -9.79 2.93 -10.98
CA LEU A 62 -9.62 4.37 -11.07
C LEU A 62 -11.03 4.98 -11.19
N GLY A 63 -11.68 5.14 -10.04
CA GLY A 63 -13.09 5.52 -9.98
C GLY A 63 -13.99 4.57 -10.77
N ARG A 64 -15.06 5.09 -11.40
CA ARG A 64 -16.00 4.30 -12.22
C ARG A 64 -15.55 4.11 -13.68
N ILE A 65 -14.37 4.63 -14.03
CA ILE A 65 -13.93 4.80 -15.42
C ILE A 65 -13.20 3.55 -15.91
N TRP A 66 -12.38 2.94 -15.06
CA TRP A 66 -11.55 1.81 -15.45
C TRP A 66 -11.26 0.88 -14.27
N THR A 67 -11.37 -0.43 -14.50
CA THR A 67 -10.95 -1.47 -13.56
C THR A 67 -9.99 -2.42 -14.26
N TRP A 68 -8.93 -2.83 -13.57
CA TRP A 68 -7.92 -3.72 -14.16
C TRP A 68 -7.30 -4.68 -13.15
N PRO A 69 -6.96 -5.90 -13.58
CA PRO A 69 -6.26 -6.86 -12.75
C PRO A 69 -4.76 -6.59 -12.69
N ASN A 70 -4.16 -6.88 -11.55
CA ASN A 70 -2.72 -6.91 -11.33
C ASN A 70 -2.31 -8.17 -10.59
N LEU A 71 -1.05 -8.57 -10.78
CA LEU A 71 -0.48 -9.77 -10.18
C LEU A 71 0.77 -9.45 -9.37
N PRO A 72 0.69 -8.74 -8.23
CA PRO A 72 1.87 -8.46 -7.42
C PRO A 72 2.46 -9.73 -6.79
N VAL A 73 3.67 -9.59 -6.29
CA VAL A 73 4.40 -10.64 -5.56
C VAL A 73 4.92 -10.07 -4.25
N VAL A 74 4.83 -10.85 -3.17
CA VAL A 74 5.42 -10.50 -1.88
C VAL A 74 6.94 -10.62 -1.99
N ILE A 75 7.66 -9.56 -1.61
CA ILE A 75 9.13 -9.50 -1.64
C ILE A 75 9.75 -9.46 -0.23
N THR A 76 9.01 -8.96 0.77
CA THR A 76 9.36 -9.12 2.18
C THR A 76 8.12 -9.52 2.98
N ALA A 77 8.29 -10.47 3.91
CA ALA A 77 7.30 -10.81 4.92
C ALA A 77 8.01 -11.13 6.24
N GLU A 78 8.18 -10.11 7.07
CA GLU A 78 8.78 -10.19 8.41
C GLU A 78 7.75 -9.78 9.47
N PRO A 79 7.12 -10.74 10.16
CA PRO A 79 6.09 -10.47 11.15
C PRO A 79 6.48 -9.40 12.17
N GLY A 80 5.59 -8.43 12.38
CA GLY A 80 5.79 -7.31 13.30
C GLY A 80 6.86 -6.29 12.86
N ARG A 81 7.46 -6.43 11.67
CA ARG A 81 8.56 -5.55 11.24
C ARG A 81 8.36 -4.98 9.86
N GLU A 82 8.18 -5.82 8.85
CA GLU A 82 8.23 -5.36 7.46
C GLU A 82 7.37 -6.23 6.54
N PHE A 83 6.54 -5.59 5.73
CA PHE A 83 5.84 -6.24 4.64
C PHE A 83 6.03 -5.44 3.36
N ALA A 84 6.42 -6.11 2.28
CA ALA A 84 6.65 -5.45 1.01
C ALA A 84 6.17 -6.30 -0.17
N ILE A 85 5.67 -5.61 -1.19
CA ILE A 85 5.18 -6.22 -2.44
C ILE A 85 5.82 -5.52 -3.64
N SER A 86 6.13 -6.28 -4.68
CA SER A 86 6.49 -5.74 -5.99
C SER A 86 5.30 -5.89 -6.94
N ARG A 87 4.88 -4.77 -7.51
CA ARG A 87 3.86 -4.70 -8.55
C ARG A 87 4.52 -4.27 -9.85
N THR A 88 4.36 -5.10 -10.88
CA THR A 88 4.72 -4.72 -12.25
C THR A 88 3.47 -4.56 -13.08
N GLU A 89 3.34 -3.40 -13.71
CA GLU A 89 2.26 -3.08 -14.64
C GLU A 89 2.85 -2.92 -16.04
N PRO A 90 2.32 -3.64 -17.05
CA PRO A 90 2.71 -3.44 -18.44
C PRO A 90 2.60 -1.95 -18.80
N PHE A 91 3.66 -1.37 -19.36
CA PHE A 91 3.79 0.06 -19.70
C PHE A 91 3.93 1.06 -18.53
N PHE A 92 3.35 0.78 -17.36
CA PHE A 92 3.39 1.65 -16.16
C PHE A 92 4.56 1.34 -15.20
N GLY A 93 5.44 0.40 -15.56
CA GLY A 93 6.68 0.15 -14.85
C GLY A 93 6.52 -0.81 -13.66
N THR A 94 7.49 -0.78 -12.75
CA THR A 94 7.50 -1.61 -11.55
C THR A 94 7.61 -0.72 -10.32
N LEU A 95 6.65 -0.87 -9.41
CA LEU A 95 6.61 -0.20 -8.12
C LEU A 95 6.73 -1.24 -7.02
N GLU A 96 7.63 -1.00 -6.08
CA GLU A 96 7.73 -1.73 -4.84
C GLU A 96 7.08 -0.91 -3.75
N TRP A 97 6.13 -1.51 -3.05
CA TRP A 97 5.42 -0.93 -1.91
C TRP A 97 5.91 -1.58 -0.64
N ARG A 98 6.11 -0.78 0.40
CA ARG A 98 6.72 -1.23 1.65
C ARG A 98 6.02 -0.61 2.84
N TYR A 99 5.70 -1.46 3.80
CA TYR A 99 5.25 -1.10 5.14
C TYR A 99 6.34 -1.49 6.14
N GLU A 100 6.82 -0.53 6.91
CA GLU A 100 7.74 -0.76 8.04
C GLU A 100 7.01 -0.41 9.35
N CYS A 101 7.10 -1.31 10.33
CA CYS A 101 6.58 -1.14 11.68
C CYS A 101 7.76 -0.88 12.62
N LEU A 102 7.83 0.32 13.17
CA LEU A 102 8.89 0.76 14.08
C LEU A 102 8.29 0.93 15.49
N PRO A 103 8.49 -0.04 16.41
CA PRO A 103 7.92 0.04 17.75
C PRO A 103 8.44 1.26 18.51
N GLN A 104 7.54 2.01 19.15
CA GLN A 104 7.85 3.15 20.04
C GLN A 104 7.41 2.90 21.49
N GLY A 105 6.87 1.72 21.77
CA GLY A 105 6.37 1.24 23.06
C GLY A 105 5.60 -0.06 22.83
N GLU A 106 5.02 -0.65 23.88
CA GLU A 106 4.27 -1.92 23.75
C GLU A 106 3.02 -1.80 22.86
N LEU A 107 2.35 -0.64 22.88
CA LEU A 107 1.10 -0.40 22.14
C LEU A 107 1.16 0.85 21.26
N THR A 108 2.37 1.28 20.89
CA THR A 108 2.57 2.45 20.02
C THR A 108 3.62 2.10 18.97
N THR A 109 3.25 2.28 17.71
CA THR A 109 4.12 1.95 16.58
C THR A 109 4.14 3.10 15.59
N LEU A 110 5.33 3.51 15.16
CA LEU A 110 5.48 4.37 13.99
C LEU A 110 5.42 3.49 12.74
N VAL A 111 4.38 3.67 11.94
CA VAL A 111 4.20 2.95 10.68
C VAL A 111 4.64 3.83 9.54
N ARG A 112 5.50 3.30 8.68
CA ARG A 112 5.95 3.94 7.45
C ARG A 112 5.41 3.18 6.25
N GLU A 113 4.70 3.89 5.37
CA GLU A 113 4.35 3.40 4.04
C GLU A 113 5.21 4.12 3.01
N SER A 114 5.79 3.38 2.07
CA SER A 114 6.61 3.94 1.01
C SER A 114 6.42 3.20 -0.30
N TYR A 115 6.75 3.89 -1.39
CA TYR A 115 6.95 3.25 -2.68
C TYR A 115 8.31 3.59 -3.29
N THR A 116 8.84 2.68 -4.11
CA THR A 116 10.01 2.90 -4.95
C THR A 116 9.73 2.41 -6.36
N VAL A 117 10.03 3.23 -7.36
CA VAL A 117 9.90 2.91 -8.79
C VAL A 117 11.20 2.23 -9.24
N THR A 118 11.19 0.89 -9.30
CA THR A 118 12.36 0.10 -9.72
C THR A 118 12.45 -0.06 -11.24
N ARG A 119 11.33 0.13 -11.96
CA ARG A 119 11.33 0.35 -13.41
C ARG A 119 10.47 1.56 -13.75
N PRO A 120 11.02 2.57 -14.43
CA PRO A 120 10.31 3.82 -14.69
C PRO A 120 9.13 3.61 -15.63
N LEU A 121 8.14 4.50 -15.51
CA LEU A 121 7.02 4.56 -16.43
C LEU A 121 7.51 4.87 -17.85
N THR A 122 6.91 4.21 -18.84
CA THR A 122 7.17 4.52 -20.26
C THR A 122 6.55 5.87 -20.64
N ARG A 123 7.06 6.51 -21.71
CA ARG A 123 6.45 7.76 -22.25
C ARG A 123 4.98 7.57 -22.64
N VAL A 124 4.60 6.35 -23.06
CA VAL A 124 3.23 5.98 -23.40
C VAL A 124 2.36 5.94 -22.15
N ALA A 125 2.85 5.37 -21.04
CA ALA A 125 2.12 5.39 -19.77
C ALA A 125 1.90 6.81 -19.26
N TRP A 126 2.92 7.68 -19.33
CA TRP A 126 2.75 9.10 -18.99
C TRP A 126 1.65 9.77 -19.81
N PHE A 127 1.60 9.52 -21.11
CA PHE A 127 0.54 10.04 -21.97
C PHE A 127 -0.85 9.51 -21.55
N ILE A 128 -0.97 8.23 -21.20
CA ILE A 128 -2.22 7.63 -20.72
C ILE A 128 -2.65 8.25 -19.38
N ILE A 129 -1.73 8.43 -18.43
CA ILE A 129 -2.01 9.06 -17.13
C ILE A 129 -2.53 10.49 -17.34
N GLU A 130 -1.81 11.31 -18.11
CA GLU A 130 -2.21 12.70 -18.33
C GLU A 130 -3.55 12.82 -19.08
N LYS A 131 -3.80 11.95 -20.07
CA LYS A 131 -4.93 12.13 -20.99
C LYS A 131 -6.19 11.33 -20.63
N LEU A 132 -6.05 10.13 -20.06
CA LEU A 132 -7.18 9.25 -19.75
C LEU A 132 -7.52 9.24 -18.27
N ILE A 133 -6.50 9.30 -17.40
CA ILE A 133 -6.68 9.39 -15.94
C ILE A 133 -6.94 10.86 -15.55
N GLY A 134 -6.43 11.82 -16.34
CA GLY A 134 -6.56 13.25 -16.06
C GLY A 134 -5.67 13.72 -14.90
N SER A 135 -4.73 12.86 -14.48
CA SER A 135 -3.82 13.13 -13.38
C SER A 135 -2.65 13.98 -13.88
N THR A 136 -2.53 15.18 -13.33
CA THR A 136 -1.40 16.10 -13.59
C THR A 136 -0.40 16.13 -12.42
N ASP A 137 -0.77 15.55 -11.27
CA ASP A 137 0.05 15.44 -10.05
C ASP A 137 -0.03 14.02 -9.47
N ARG A 138 0.55 13.06 -10.21
CA ARG A 138 0.51 11.65 -9.79
C ARG A 138 1.27 11.41 -8.49
N ALA A 139 2.36 12.15 -8.25
CA ALA A 139 3.11 12.07 -7.00
C ALA A 139 2.24 12.50 -5.79
N GLY A 140 1.53 13.63 -5.90
CA GLY A 140 0.62 14.11 -4.86
C GLY A 140 -0.55 13.16 -4.61
N GLU A 141 -1.13 12.57 -5.66
CA GLU A 141 -2.17 11.55 -5.53
C GLU A 141 -1.69 10.31 -4.77
N LEU A 142 -0.51 9.78 -5.13
CA LEU A 142 0.06 8.61 -4.45
C LEU A 142 0.35 8.91 -2.98
N ARG A 143 0.89 10.10 -2.68
CA ARG A 143 1.12 10.56 -1.30
C ARG A 143 -0.19 10.65 -0.50
N SER A 144 -1.23 11.23 -1.08
CA SER A 144 -2.56 11.32 -0.48
C SER A 144 -3.18 9.93 -0.26
N GLY A 145 -2.97 9.02 -1.21
CA GLY A 145 -3.34 7.61 -1.11
C GLY A 145 -2.69 6.93 0.10
N MET A 146 -1.36 7.05 0.25
CA MET A 146 -0.64 6.49 1.42
C MET A 146 -1.12 7.10 2.74
N ALA A 147 -1.32 8.42 2.79
CA ALA A 147 -1.88 9.06 3.99
C ALA A 147 -3.28 8.53 4.34
N THR A 148 -4.12 8.25 3.33
CA THR A 148 -5.45 7.66 3.51
C THR A 148 -5.36 6.21 4.00
N THR A 149 -4.47 5.41 3.42
CA THR A 149 -4.19 4.03 3.84
C THR A 149 -3.81 3.98 5.32
N LEU A 150 -2.84 4.80 5.75
CA LEU A 150 -2.41 4.83 7.15
C LEU A 150 -3.49 5.38 8.10
N GLY A 151 -4.33 6.30 7.64
CA GLY A 151 -5.48 6.79 8.39
C GLY A 151 -6.49 5.67 8.68
N ARG A 152 -6.89 4.92 7.64
CA ARG A 152 -7.81 3.78 7.77
C ARG A 152 -7.21 2.64 8.58
N LEU A 153 -5.92 2.38 8.40
CA LEU A 153 -5.20 1.42 9.23
C LEU A 153 -5.32 1.78 10.70
N ALA A 154 -5.09 3.04 11.07
CA ALA A 154 -5.24 3.51 12.44
C ALA A 154 -6.68 3.34 12.95
N GLU A 155 -7.70 3.69 12.15
CA GLU A 155 -9.11 3.48 12.53
C GLU A 155 -9.46 2.01 12.80
N LEU A 156 -8.82 1.07 12.11
CA LEU A 156 -9.05 -0.37 12.27
C LEU A 156 -8.38 -0.97 13.52
N VAL A 157 -7.24 -0.42 13.95
CA VAL A 157 -6.39 -1.07 14.97
C VAL A 157 -6.21 -0.26 16.24
N GLU A 158 -6.46 1.05 16.25
CA GLU A 158 -6.25 1.85 17.45
C GLU A 158 -7.19 1.43 18.56
N ALA A 159 -6.60 1.08 19.72
CA ALA A 159 -7.37 0.82 20.91
C ALA A 159 -8.16 2.09 21.34
N PRO A 160 -9.34 1.92 21.93
CA PRO A 160 -10.08 3.04 22.52
C PRO A 160 -9.19 3.77 23.53
N VAL A 161 -9.25 5.10 23.53
CA VAL A 161 -8.58 5.90 24.58
C VAL A 161 -9.23 5.53 25.92
N PRO A 162 -8.49 5.00 26.91
CA PRO A 162 -9.07 4.75 28.22
C PRO A 162 -9.55 6.09 28.81
N PRO A 163 -10.69 6.11 29.52
CA PRO A 163 -11.18 7.34 30.13
C PRO A 163 -10.12 7.90 31.10
N PRO A 164 -10.02 9.24 31.24
CA PRO A 164 -9.08 9.83 32.18
C PRO A 164 -9.33 9.28 33.59
N GLU A 165 -8.27 8.83 34.25
CA GLU A 165 -8.32 8.41 35.65
C GLU A 165 -8.85 9.58 36.49
N SER A 166 -9.88 9.30 37.30
CA SER A 166 -10.56 10.27 38.16
C SER A 166 -9.82 10.51 39.46
#